data_AF-A0A7J4SFU6-F1
#
_entry.id   AF-A0A7J4SFU6-F1
#
_cell.length_a   1.000
_cell.length_b   1.000
_cell.length_c   1.000
_cell.angle_alpha   90.00
_cell.angle_beta   90.00
_cell.angle_gamma   90.00
#
_symmetry.space_group_name_H-M   'P 1'
#
loop_
_entity.id
_entity.type
_entity.pdbx_description
1 polymer ?
#
loop_
_entity_poly.entity_id
_entity_poly.type
_entity_poly.pdbx_seq_one_letter_code
_entity_poly.pdbx_strand_id
1 'polypeptide(L)'
;MESLLSEIRAEIKSITANQIRSRIESLVDALDVLRQDGAITNDAYLDAGAIHGGLMMLSNLIEVGIDRTEVKSHMEDLISRAQRVEEVHPGLMASVDAAMR
;
A
#
# COMPACT_ATOMS: atom_id res chain seq x y z
N MET A 1 0.79 4.90 -5.54
CA MET A 1 0.37 3.69 -4.85
C MET A 1 0.25 2.46 -5.75
N GLU A 2 -0.15 2.60 -7.02
CA GLU A 2 -0.35 1.46 -7.92
C GLU A 2 0.98 0.76 -8.22
N SER A 3 2.04 1.54 -8.44
CA SER A 3 3.39 1.01 -8.68
C SER A 3 3.90 0.17 -7.50
N LEU A 4 3.78 0.72 -6.28
CA LEU A 4 4.14 0.06 -5.03
C LEU A 4 3.45 -1.31 -4.89
N LEU A 5 2.13 -1.37 -5.08
CA LEU A 5 1.37 -2.61 -4.95
C LEU A 5 1.77 -3.62 -6.04
N SER A 6 1.99 -3.16 -7.27
CA SER A 6 2.45 -4.02 -8.37
C SER A 6 3.82 -4.63 -8.10
N GLU A 7 4.76 -3.84 -7.57
CA GLU A 7 6.11 -4.31 -7.22
C GLU A 7 6.09 -5.35 -6.09
N ILE A 8 5.36 -5.09 -4.99
CA ILE A 8 5.22 -6.04 -3.89
C ILE A 8 4.60 -7.36 -4.39
N ARG A 9 3.59 -7.26 -5.25
CA ARG A 9 2.94 -8.43 -5.86
C ARG A 9 3.92 -9.23 -6.73
N ALA A 10 4.74 -8.56 -7.52
CA ALA A 10 5.74 -9.21 -8.38
C ALA A 10 6.79 -9.96 -7.54
N GLU A 11 7.16 -9.40 -6.39
CA GLU A 11 8.18 -9.95 -5.48
C GLU A 11 7.59 -10.91 -4.42
N ILE A 12 6.28 -11.19 -4.42
CA ILE A 12 5.57 -11.83 -3.30
C ILE A 12 6.18 -13.16 -2.81
N LYS A 13 6.86 -13.88 -3.71
CA LYS A 13 7.52 -15.16 -3.43
C LYS A 13 8.79 -15.02 -2.58
N SER A 14 9.45 -13.87 -2.61
CA SER A 14 10.78 -13.66 -2.02
C SER A 14 10.88 -12.42 -1.15
N ILE A 15 9.94 -11.48 -1.23
CA ILE A 15 9.94 -10.26 -0.42
C ILE A 15 9.90 -10.59 1.07
N THR A 16 10.68 -9.87 1.86
CA THR A 16 10.76 -10.00 3.31
C THR A 16 9.84 -9.02 4.02
N ALA A 17 9.48 -9.31 5.28
CA ALA A 17 8.68 -8.41 6.10
C ALA A 17 9.31 -7.02 6.24
N ASN A 18 10.64 -6.95 6.43
CA ASN A 18 11.36 -5.68 6.55
C ASN A 18 11.35 -4.86 5.25
N GLN A 19 11.43 -5.51 4.09
CA GLN A 19 11.29 -4.81 2.80
C GLN A 19 9.89 -4.22 2.62
N ILE A 20 8.83 -4.93 3.04
CA ILE A 20 7.47 -4.37 3.02
C ILE A 20 7.36 -3.18 3.96
N ARG A 21 7.88 -3.28 5.20
CA ARG A 21 7.83 -2.20 6.20
C ARG A 21 8.54 -0.93 5.74
N SER A 22 9.72 -1.06 5.12
CA SER A 22 10.42 0.10 4.54
C SER A 22 9.59 0.78 3.44
N ARG A 23 8.90 0.02 2.59
CA ARG A 23 8.00 0.60 1.58
C ARG A 23 6.76 1.26 2.19
N ILE A 24 6.27 0.74 3.31
CA ILE A 24 5.19 1.34 4.09
C ILE A 24 5.61 2.70 4.66
N GLU A 25 6.82 2.82 5.19
CA GLU A 25 7.35 4.09 5.70
C GLU A 25 7.33 5.16 4.60
N SER A 26 7.84 4.83 3.41
CA SER A 26 7.79 5.76 2.25
C SER A 26 6.36 6.10 1.82
N LEU A 27 5.42 5.16 1.92
CA LEU A 27 4.00 5.41 1.62
C LEU A 27 3.39 6.40 2.63
N VAL A 28 3.69 6.24 3.93
CA VAL A 28 3.19 7.12 4.99
C VAL A 28 3.75 8.54 4.80
N ASP A 29 5.06 8.66 4.56
CA ASP A 29 5.70 9.95 4.31
C ASP A 29 5.06 10.68 3.12
N ALA A 30 4.83 9.96 2.01
CA ALA A 30 4.19 10.52 0.82
C ALA A 30 2.75 10.99 1.11
N LEU A 31 1.96 10.18 1.83
CA LEU A 31 0.59 10.55 2.21
C LEU A 31 0.55 11.76 3.14
N ASP A 32 1.49 11.87 4.08
CA ASP A 32 1.57 13.01 4.97
C ASP A 32 1.93 14.31 4.24
N VAL A 33 2.91 14.27 3.33
CA VAL A 33 3.27 15.43 2.49
C VAL A 33 2.07 15.87 1.65
N LEU A 34 1.45 14.94 0.92
CA LEU A 34 0.30 15.27 0.06
C LEU A 34 -0.88 15.84 0.84
N ARG A 35 -1.13 15.36 2.06
CA ARG A 35 -2.18 15.91 2.92
C ARG A 35 -1.82 17.30 3.44
N GLN A 36 -0.58 17.51 3.87
CA GLN A 36 -0.11 18.80 4.36
C GLN A 36 -0.17 19.88 3.28
N ASP A 37 0.18 19.53 2.04
CA ASP A 37 0.16 20.42 0.88
C ASP A 37 -1.26 20.63 0.30
N GLY A 38 -2.26 19.92 0.83
CA GLY A 38 -3.65 19.97 0.36
C GLY A 38 -3.89 19.28 -0.98
N ALA A 39 -2.92 18.49 -1.47
CA ALA A 39 -3.02 17.73 -2.72
C ALA A 39 -3.98 16.53 -2.60
N ILE A 40 -4.19 16.02 -1.38
CA ILE A 40 -5.23 15.02 -1.07
C ILE A 40 -6.09 15.51 0.10
N THR A 41 -7.35 15.09 0.12
CA THR A 41 -8.26 15.39 1.23
C THR A 41 -7.90 14.57 2.46
N ASN A 42 -8.38 15.01 3.63
CA ASN A 42 -8.25 14.21 4.85
C ASN A 42 -8.97 12.86 4.73
N ASP A 43 -10.12 12.81 4.05
CA ASP A 43 -10.85 11.56 3.83
C ASP A 43 -10.06 10.60 2.93
N ALA A 44 -9.43 11.10 1.87
CA ALA A 44 -8.54 10.31 1.02
C ALA A 44 -7.35 9.75 1.80
N TYR A 45 -6.77 10.55 2.71
CA TYR A 45 -5.71 10.10 3.61
C TYR A 45 -6.18 8.99 4.56
N LEU A 46 -7.36 9.14 5.17
CA LEU A 46 -7.93 8.14 6.07
C LEU A 46 -8.23 6.82 5.35
N ASP A 47 -8.81 6.89 4.15
CA ASP A 47 -9.13 5.71 3.34
C ASP A 47 -7.86 5.03 2.81
N ALA A 48 -6.82 5.79 2.45
CA ALA A 48 -5.50 5.25 2.14
C ALA A 48 -4.87 4.49 3.32
N GLY A 49 -5.24 4.85 4.56
CA GLY A 49 -4.86 4.12 5.77
C GLY A 49 -5.24 2.64 5.75
N ALA A 50 -6.31 2.25 5.04
CA ALA A 50 -6.70 0.85 4.87
C ALA A 50 -5.68 0.05 4.04
N ILE A 51 -4.96 0.71 3.14
CA ILE A 51 -3.93 0.10 2.28
C ILE A 51 -2.64 -0.08 3.09
N HIS A 52 -2.24 0.94 3.85
CA HIS A 52 -1.17 0.84 4.85
C HIS A 52 -1.42 -0.33 5.81
N GLY A 53 -2.60 -0.39 6.44
CA GLY A 53 -2.95 -1.48 7.36
C GLY A 53 -2.91 -2.87 6.70
N GLY A 54 -3.33 -2.97 5.45
CA GLY A 54 -3.23 -4.21 4.66
C GLY A 54 -1.79 -4.64 4.39
N LEU A 55 -0.90 -3.70 4.05
CA LEU A 55 0.52 -3.99 3.86
C LEU A 55 1.19 -4.39 5.19
N MET A 56 0.83 -3.75 6.31
CA MET A 56 1.31 -4.16 7.64
C MET A 56 0.90 -5.59 7.96
N MET A 57 -0.36 -5.96 7.69
CA MET A 57 -0.85 -7.33 7.83
C MET A 57 -0.03 -8.30 6.98
N LEU A 58 0.21 -7.99 5.69
CA LEU A 58 1.05 -8.83 4.82
C LEU A 58 2.48 -8.99 5.36
N SER A 59 3.09 -7.92 5.89
CA SER A 59 4.41 -8.00 6.49
C SER A 59 4.44 -8.98 7.67
N ASN A 60 3.40 -8.96 8.51
CA ASN A 60 3.29 -9.83 9.67
C ASN A 60 3.05 -11.29 9.27
N LEU A 61 2.21 -11.55 8.26
CA LEU A 61 1.99 -12.90 7.73
C LEU A 61 3.31 -13.52 7.21
N ILE A 62 4.12 -12.73 6.52
CA ILE A 62 5.44 -13.17 6.05
C ILE A 62 6.39 -13.42 7.23
N GLU A 63 6.39 -12.55 8.23
CA GLU A 63 7.26 -12.68 9.41
C GLU A 63 6.98 -13.94 10.22
N VAL A 64 5.70 -14.31 10.38
CA VAL A 64 5.32 -15.53 11.11
C VAL A 64 5.36 -16.80 10.27
N GLY A 65 5.77 -16.70 9.00
CA GLY A 65 6.02 -17.86 8.13
C GLY A 65 4.78 -18.45 7.45
N ILE A 66 3.73 -17.65 7.23
CA ILE A 66 2.55 -18.07 6.45
C ILE A 66 2.94 -18.43 5.01
N ASP A 67 2.23 -19.40 4.43
CA ASP A 67 2.47 -19.88 3.08
C ASP A 67 2.35 -18.74 2.05
N ARG A 68 3.28 -18.71 1.10
CA ARG A 68 3.33 -17.63 0.09
C ARG A 68 2.11 -17.59 -0.82
N THR A 69 1.39 -18.71 -0.98
CA THR A 69 0.13 -18.77 -1.73
C THR A 69 -0.99 -18.03 -0.98
N GLU A 70 -1.04 -18.16 0.34
CA GLU A 70 -2.00 -17.46 1.20
C GLU A 70 -1.68 -15.96 1.28
N VAL A 71 -0.40 -15.62 1.47
CA VAL A 71 0.08 -14.23 1.40
C VAL A 71 -0.27 -13.60 0.06
N LYS A 72 -0.13 -14.34 -1.04
CA LYS A 72 -0.55 -13.88 -2.38
C LYS A 72 -2.06 -13.63 -2.45
N SER A 73 -2.89 -14.51 -1.89
CA SER A 73 -4.35 -14.30 -1.84
C SER A 73 -4.70 -12.98 -1.13
N HIS A 74 -4.09 -12.73 0.04
CA HIS A 74 -4.28 -11.48 0.76
C HIS A 74 -3.77 -10.26 -0.01
N MET A 75 -2.73 -10.40 -0.82
CA MET A 75 -2.23 -9.34 -1.68
C MET A 75 -3.23 -8.98 -2.79
N GLU A 76 -3.88 -9.96 -3.42
CA GLU A 76 -4.91 -9.69 -4.43
C GLU A 76 -6.14 -8.98 -3.81
N ASP A 77 -6.58 -9.41 -2.62
CA ASP A 77 -7.66 -8.74 -1.88
C ASP A 77 -7.32 -7.28 -1.55
N LEU A 78 -6.07 -7.02 -1.17
CA LEU A 78 -5.57 -5.68 -0.90
C LEU A 78 -5.57 -4.80 -2.15
N ILE A 79 -5.19 -5.35 -3.31
CA ILE A 79 -5.26 -4.65 -4.59
C ILE A 79 -6.71 -4.28 -4.92
N SER A 80 -7.66 -5.21 -4.78
CA SER A 80 -9.08 -4.91 -5.00
C SER A 80 -9.60 -3.84 -4.04
N ARG A 81 -9.12 -3.82 -2.79
CA ARG A 81 -9.46 -2.74 -1.85
C ARG A 81 -8.87 -1.41 -2.27
N ALA A 82 -7.62 -1.39 -2.72
CA ALA A 82 -6.98 -0.19 -3.20
C ALA A 82 -7.72 0.39 -4.41
N GLN A 83 -8.14 -0.45 -5.37
CA GLN A 83 -8.95 -0.04 -6.52
C GLN A 83 -10.25 0.66 -6.11
N ARG A 84 -10.95 0.13 -5.10
CA ARG A 84 -12.15 0.80 -4.56
C ARG A 84 -11.84 2.15 -3.91
N VAL A 85 -10.71 2.29 -3.23
CA VAL A 85 -10.28 3.59 -2.68
C VAL A 85 -10.02 4.58 -3.81
N GLU A 86 -9.41 4.16 -4.92
CA GLU A 86 -9.20 5.01 -6.10
C GLU A 86 -10.51 5.39 -6.79
N GLU A 87 -11.51 4.50 -6.83
CA GLU A 87 -12.85 4.83 -7.34
C GLU A 87 -13.53 5.92 -6.51
N VAL A 88 -13.33 5.92 -5.18
CA VAL A 88 -13.87 6.93 -4.27
C VAL A 88 -13.07 8.24 -4.33
N HIS A 89 -11.74 8.14 -4.49
CA HIS A 89 -10.81 9.27 -4.54
C HIS A 89 -9.97 9.25 -5.83
N PRO A 90 -10.55 9.61 -6.99
CA PRO A 90 -9.85 9.52 -8.26
C PRO A 90 -8.55 10.34 -8.30
N GLY A 91 -7.47 9.71 -8.76
CA GLY A 91 -6.14 10.31 -8.84
C GLY A 91 -5.29 10.14 -7.57
N LEU A 92 -5.82 9.58 -6.48
CA LEU A 92 -5.08 9.39 -5.23
C LEU A 92 -3.85 8.50 -5.44
N MET A 93 -4.02 7.35 -6.08
CA MET A 93 -2.91 6.43 -6.33
C MET A 93 -1.81 7.09 -7.17
N ALA A 94 -2.19 7.84 -8.19
CA ALA A 94 -1.26 8.54 -9.07
C ALA A 94 -0.50 9.66 -8.35
N SER A 95 -1.19 10.46 -7.52
CA SER A 95 -0.56 11.49 -6.68
C SER A 95 0.45 10.87 -5.72
N VAL A 96 0.10 9.75 -5.09
CA VAL A 96 1.02 9.02 -4.20
C VAL A 96 2.21 8.45 -4.97
N ASP A 97 2.00 7.85 -6.15
CA ASP A 97 3.12 7.37 -6.97
C ASP A 97 4.06 8.50 -7.39
N ALA A 98 3.52 9.69 -7.66
CA ALA A 98 4.33 10.86 -8.00
C ALA A 98 5.16 11.36 -6.80
N ALA A 99 4.59 11.32 -5.59
CA ALA A 99 5.26 11.75 -4.37
C ALA A 99 6.32 10.76 -3.85
N MET A 100 6.29 9.50 -4.29
CA MET A 100 7.26 8.47 -3.90
C MET A 100 8.47 8.37 -4.85
N ARG A 101 8.54 9.19 -5.92
CA ARG A 101 9.66 9.24 -6.87
C ARG A 101 10.77 10.16 -6.41
#